data_AF-A0A6J5Z235-F1
#
_entry.id   AF-A0A6J5Z235-F1
#
_cell.length_a   1.000
_cell.length_b   1.000
_cell.length_c   1.000
_cell.angle_alpha   90.00
_cell.angle_beta   90.00
_cell.angle_gamma   90.00
#
_symmetry.space_group_name_H-M   'P 1'
#
loop_
_entity.id
_entity.type
_entity.pdbx_description
1 polymer ?
#
loop_
_entity_poly.entity_id
_entity_poly.type
_entity_poly.pdbx_seq_one_letter_code
_entity_poly.pdbx_strand_id
1 'polypeptide(L)'
;MSGLRIKGLGEEIATLANLPWDKPLESWPEDELLTSMRGISRHVVRLIRSNPKKSHSEIFAVKETVSDLANREYTLLRDLNQKTAPCVEPVAVIEGRVDSDGNELPAALVTKYLPYSLPYRVILSGTVTPTEILNMANALALLLVRMHLLGFWWGDCSLSNTLFRRDANDFAAYLVDAETGEFHKALSDGQREHDLELAHFNVAAELEDLAVAGVLSKDINPVRASDGVIKRYRRLWKMLKEPQILDSADRQAVERAMRSLQDLGFAVEEVEVTTSGDKGTIKFQPKLVAARYHANRLEELMGLQTEELQAKRLLASYDRYKAREFPPSTPHAIVVKQWLSDVFKRVVNQVPDDLKGRVEPAQLFHEVLENRWYLGEKLGRDVGLDFATQDYIEKVLPYRMDSGVVVGR
;
A
#
# COMPACT_ATOMS: atom_id res chain seq x y z
N MET A 1 27.08 -12.01 -31.15
CA MET A 1 25.85 -12.42 -30.44
C MET A 1 26.02 -12.01 -28.99
N SER A 2 25.33 -10.95 -28.56
CA SER A 2 25.31 -10.58 -27.13
C SER A 2 24.45 -11.61 -26.40
N GLY A 3 25.04 -12.35 -25.47
CA GLY A 3 24.28 -13.24 -24.59
C GLY A 3 23.31 -12.46 -23.70
N LEU A 4 22.38 -13.19 -23.08
CA LEU A 4 21.43 -12.66 -22.09
C LEU A 4 22.17 -11.83 -21.03
N ARG A 5 21.71 -10.60 -20.80
CA ARG A 5 22.24 -9.69 -19.77
C ARG A 5 21.19 -9.48 -18.69
N ILE A 6 21.58 -9.71 -17.44
CA ILE A 6 20.74 -9.50 -16.25
C ILE A 6 21.42 -8.45 -15.38
N LYS A 7 20.77 -7.30 -15.20
CA LYS A 7 21.22 -6.22 -14.32
C LYS A 7 20.26 -6.15 -13.13
N GLY A 8 20.67 -6.60 -11.95
CA GLY A 8 19.77 -6.71 -10.79
C GLY A 8 20.48 -6.97 -9.46
N LEU A 9 19.70 -7.33 -8.44
CA LEU A 9 20.18 -7.73 -7.11
C LEU A 9 20.77 -9.15 -7.11
N GLY A 10 21.96 -9.34 -6.53
CA GLY A 10 22.80 -10.53 -6.73
C GLY A 10 22.15 -11.88 -6.35
N GLU A 11 21.39 -11.94 -5.27
CA GLU A 11 20.77 -13.20 -4.79
C GLU A 11 19.66 -13.70 -5.71
N GLU A 12 18.98 -12.80 -6.42
CA GLU A 12 17.83 -13.12 -7.29
C GLU A 12 18.26 -13.48 -8.72
N ILE A 13 19.48 -13.09 -9.14
CA ILE A 13 19.98 -13.31 -10.51
C ILE A 13 20.00 -14.79 -10.89
N ALA A 14 20.45 -15.66 -9.99
CA ALA A 14 20.53 -17.10 -10.27
C ALA A 14 19.15 -17.71 -10.53
N THR A 15 18.14 -17.24 -9.81
CA THR A 15 16.75 -17.64 -10.02
C THR A 15 16.24 -17.14 -11.36
N LEU A 16 16.45 -15.86 -11.67
CA LEU A 16 15.98 -15.27 -12.92
C LEU A 16 16.67 -15.89 -14.14
N ALA A 17 17.95 -16.23 -14.06
CA ALA A 17 18.70 -16.82 -15.18
C ALA A 17 18.11 -18.15 -15.68
N ASN A 18 17.34 -18.86 -14.86
CA ASN A 18 16.73 -20.15 -15.21
C ASN A 18 15.33 -20.03 -15.85
N LEU A 19 14.83 -18.81 -16.06
CA LEU A 19 13.54 -18.56 -16.69
C LEU A 19 13.62 -18.63 -18.22
N PRO A 20 12.50 -18.89 -18.93
CA PRO A 20 12.48 -19.07 -20.39
C PRO A 20 12.57 -17.74 -21.15
N TRP A 21 13.72 -17.06 -21.02
CA TRP A 21 13.98 -15.77 -21.66
C TRP A 21 14.08 -15.83 -23.19
N ASP A 22 14.16 -17.04 -23.73
CA ASP A 22 14.11 -17.40 -25.15
C ASP A 22 12.68 -17.38 -25.73
N LYS A 23 11.68 -17.03 -24.93
CA LYS A 23 10.28 -16.95 -25.34
C LYS A 23 9.68 -15.59 -25.00
N PRO A 24 8.77 -15.04 -25.82
CA PRO A 24 8.01 -13.84 -25.47
C PRO A 24 7.14 -14.12 -24.23
N LEU A 25 6.97 -13.13 -23.35
CA LEU A 25 6.24 -13.30 -22.09
C LEU A 25 4.81 -13.82 -22.31
N GLU A 26 4.17 -13.45 -23.41
CA GLU A 26 2.82 -13.93 -23.75
C GLU A 26 2.72 -15.46 -23.81
N SER A 27 3.80 -16.12 -24.22
CA SER A 27 3.88 -17.58 -24.36
C SER A 27 4.38 -18.29 -23.10
N TRP A 28 4.70 -17.56 -22.04
CA TRP A 28 5.13 -18.16 -20.78
C TRP A 28 3.97 -18.92 -20.12
N PRO A 29 4.24 -20.04 -19.44
CA PRO A 29 3.21 -20.75 -18.70
C PRO A 29 2.62 -19.84 -17.61
N GLU A 30 1.30 -19.82 -17.53
CA GLU A 30 0.57 -19.11 -16.48
C GLU A 30 0.32 -20.02 -15.28
N ASP A 31 0.55 -19.50 -14.08
CA ASP A 31 0.02 -20.10 -12.85
C ASP A 31 -1.41 -19.57 -12.67
N GLU A 32 -2.42 -20.43 -12.79
CA GLU A 32 -3.85 -20.05 -12.74
C GLU A 32 -4.18 -19.20 -11.50
N LEU A 33 -3.53 -19.47 -10.36
CA LEU A 33 -3.73 -18.73 -9.12
C LEU A 33 -3.15 -17.32 -9.24
N LEU A 34 -1.97 -17.18 -9.85
CA LEU A 34 -1.34 -15.88 -10.09
C LEU A 34 -2.07 -15.07 -11.16
N THR A 35 -2.59 -15.70 -12.20
CA THR A 35 -3.35 -15.02 -13.27
C THR A 35 -4.57 -14.30 -12.71
N SER A 36 -5.28 -14.90 -11.76
CA SER A 36 -6.44 -14.27 -11.11
C SER A 36 -6.09 -13.02 -10.29
N MET A 37 -4.81 -12.85 -9.91
CA MET A 37 -4.31 -11.70 -9.16
C MET A 37 -3.80 -10.56 -10.06
N ARG A 38 -3.73 -10.77 -11.38
CA ARG A 38 -3.23 -9.78 -12.33
C ARG A 38 -4.33 -8.78 -12.71
N GLY A 39 -4.00 -7.48 -12.67
CA GLY A 39 -4.82 -6.44 -13.29
C GLY A 39 -4.74 -6.45 -14.82
N ILE A 40 -5.61 -5.68 -15.47
CA ILE A 40 -5.46 -5.38 -16.91
C ILE A 40 -4.31 -4.39 -17.02
N SER A 41 -3.25 -4.76 -17.75
CA SER A 41 -2.13 -3.86 -18.07
C SER A 41 -2.09 -3.63 -19.57
N ARG A 42 -1.62 -2.45 -19.98
CA ARG A 42 -1.32 -2.14 -21.38
C ARG A 42 -0.10 -2.94 -21.87
N HIS A 43 0.74 -3.40 -20.95
CA HIS A 43 1.91 -4.23 -21.19
C HIS A 43 1.62 -5.69 -20.84
N VAL A 44 2.34 -6.61 -21.48
CA VAL A 44 2.31 -8.03 -21.11
C VAL A 44 3.04 -8.18 -19.77
N VAL A 45 2.27 -8.45 -18.72
CA VAL A 45 2.79 -8.70 -17.37
C VAL A 45 2.62 -10.18 -17.01
N ARG A 46 3.69 -10.83 -16.56
CA ARG A 46 3.64 -12.21 -16.05
C ARG A 46 4.04 -12.24 -14.58
N LEU A 47 3.20 -12.87 -13.76
CA LEU A 47 3.55 -13.18 -12.38
C LEU A 47 4.20 -14.56 -12.35
N ILE A 48 5.39 -14.65 -11.76
CA ILE A 48 6.18 -15.87 -11.71
C ILE A 48 6.66 -16.15 -10.30
N ARG A 49 6.88 -17.42 -10.00
CA ARG A 49 7.50 -17.86 -8.75
C ARG A 49 9.01 -17.87 -8.89
N SER A 50 9.70 -17.39 -7.87
CA SER A 50 11.15 -17.54 -7.74
C SER A 50 11.55 -19.03 -7.67
N ASN A 51 10.69 -19.90 -7.13
CA ASN A 51 10.85 -21.34 -7.25
C ASN A 51 9.51 -22.02 -7.55
N PRO A 52 9.28 -22.47 -8.79
CA PRO A 52 8.03 -23.13 -9.18
C PRO A 52 7.67 -24.36 -8.34
N LYS A 53 8.66 -25.00 -7.69
CA LYS A 53 8.46 -26.18 -6.84
C LYS A 53 8.06 -25.85 -5.40
N LYS A 54 8.06 -24.57 -4.99
CA LYS A 54 7.71 -24.12 -3.64
C LYS A 54 6.50 -23.19 -3.69
N SER A 55 5.39 -23.60 -3.09
CA SER A 55 4.13 -22.83 -3.03
C SER A 55 4.26 -21.46 -2.35
N HIS A 56 5.24 -21.30 -1.43
CA HIS A 56 5.50 -20.06 -0.69
C HIS A 56 6.79 -19.36 -1.14
N SER A 57 7.30 -19.62 -2.34
CA SER A 57 8.40 -18.82 -2.87
C SER A 57 7.95 -17.39 -3.17
N GLU A 58 8.90 -16.47 -3.19
CA GLU A 58 8.66 -15.09 -3.65
C GLU A 58 8.03 -15.10 -5.05
N ILE A 59 7.22 -14.08 -5.30
CA ILE A 59 6.54 -13.87 -6.57
C ILE A 59 7.15 -12.61 -7.19
N PHE A 60 7.48 -12.68 -8.47
CA PHE A 60 7.94 -11.55 -9.25
C PHE A 60 6.91 -11.18 -10.31
N ALA A 61 6.81 -9.89 -10.61
CA ALA A 61 6.11 -9.39 -11.78
C ALA A 61 7.14 -9.05 -12.86
N VAL A 62 6.94 -9.61 -14.05
CA VAL A 62 7.81 -9.39 -15.22
C VAL A 62 7.01 -8.62 -16.27
N LYS A 63 7.52 -7.46 -16.68
CA LYS A 63 6.93 -6.56 -17.69
C LYS A 63 7.84 -6.48 -18.91
N GLU A 64 7.33 -6.79 -20.10
CA GLU A 64 8.05 -6.56 -21.35
C GLU A 64 7.96 -5.10 -21.79
N THR A 65 9.09 -4.51 -22.19
CA THR A 65 9.19 -3.14 -22.73
C THR A 65 10.49 -2.99 -23.54
N VAL A 66 10.82 -1.78 -23.98
CA VAL A 66 12.10 -1.49 -24.66
C VAL A 66 13.22 -1.23 -23.65
N SER A 67 14.48 -1.50 -24.03
CA SER A 67 15.64 -1.45 -23.12
C SER A 67 15.80 -0.11 -22.40
N ASP A 68 15.63 1.01 -23.11
CA ASP A 68 15.77 2.35 -22.55
C ASP A 68 14.73 2.62 -21.44
N LEU A 69 13.47 2.23 -21.69
CA LEU A 69 12.38 2.39 -20.72
C LEU A 69 12.57 1.46 -19.51
N ALA A 70 12.94 0.19 -19.74
CA ALA A 70 13.22 -0.75 -18.64
C ALA A 70 14.33 -0.23 -17.72
N ASN A 71 15.44 0.28 -18.29
CA ASN A 71 16.56 0.81 -17.52
C ASN A 71 16.20 2.11 -16.79
N ARG A 72 15.43 3.00 -17.42
CA ARG A 72 14.93 4.24 -16.79
C ARG A 72 14.02 3.91 -15.60
N GLU A 73 13.00 3.09 -15.82
CA GLU A 73 12.03 2.73 -14.78
C GLU A 73 12.69 1.98 -13.62
N TYR A 74 13.59 1.02 -13.90
CA TYR A 74 14.38 0.35 -12.87
C TYR A 74 15.16 1.32 -11.99
N THR A 75 15.76 2.35 -12.59
CA THR A 75 16.51 3.39 -11.86
C THR A 75 15.58 4.23 -10.99
N LEU A 76 14.46 4.70 -11.56
CA LEU A 76 13.46 5.50 -10.84
C LEU A 76 12.85 4.73 -9.66
N LEU A 77 12.47 3.48 -9.86
CA LEU A 77 11.94 2.62 -8.80
C LEU A 77 12.98 2.40 -7.70
N ARG A 78 14.27 2.24 -8.03
CA ARG A 78 15.33 2.10 -7.01
C ARG A 78 15.45 3.37 -6.17
N ASP A 79 15.44 4.53 -6.80
CA ASP A 79 15.53 5.82 -6.12
C ASP A 79 14.29 6.10 -5.25
N LEU A 80 13.10 5.74 -5.73
CA LEU A 80 11.85 5.77 -4.98
C LEU A 80 11.92 4.87 -3.73
N ASN A 81 12.37 3.62 -3.88
CA ASN A 81 12.52 2.68 -2.77
C ASN A 81 13.55 3.18 -1.73
N GLN A 82 14.70 3.73 -2.16
CA GLN A 82 15.68 4.35 -1.26
C GLN A 82 15.09 5.51 -0.45
N LYS A 83 14.12 6.23 -1.03
CA LYS A 83 13.36 7.30 -0.37
C LYS A 83 12.13 6.81 0.39
N THR A 84 11.95 5.50 0.56
CA THR A 84 10.80 4.87 1.24
C THR A 84 9.44 5.23 0.63
N ALA A 85 9.42 5.50 -0.68
CA ALA A 85 8.18 5.73 -1.42
C ALA A 85 7.33 4.45 -1.46
N PRO A 86 5.99 4.56 -1.33
CA PRO A 86 5.08 3.43 -1.53
C PRO A 86 5.01 3.05 -3.03
N CYS A 87 5.93 2.21 -3.46
CA CYS A 87 6.01 1.68 -4.81
C CYS A 87 6.50 0.23 -4.79
N VAL A 88 6.39 -0.47 -5.91
CA VAL A 88 6.95 -1.83 -6.04
C VAL A 88 8.48 -1.83 -6.03
N GLU A 89 9.07 -2.91 -5.51
CA GLU A 89 10.51 -3.05 -5.41
C GLU A 89 11.09 -3.58 -6.74
N PRO A 90 12.03 -2.88 -7.39
CA PRO A 90 12.66 -3.35 -8.61
C PRO A 90 13.73 -4.40 -8.29
N VAL A 91 13.72 -5.47 -9.08
CA VAL A 91 14.61 -6.63 -8.91
C VAL A 91 15.71 -6.63 -9.97
N ALA A 92 15.32 -6.58 -11.24
CA ALA A 92 16.26 -6.68 -12.36
C ALA A 92 15.73 -6.10 -13.67
N VAL A 93 16.65 -5.81 -14.58
CA VAL A 93 16.40 -5.57 -16.01
C VAL A 93 17.06 -6.69 -16.82
N ILE A 94 16.32 -7.23 -17.79
CA ILE A 94 16.71 -8.33 -18.65
C ILE A 94 16.81 -7.82 -20.09
N GLU A 95 17.96 -8.00 -20.72
CA GLU A 95 18.25 -7.54 -22.07
C GLU A 95 18.98 -8.59 -22.89
N GLY A 96 19.05 -8.39 -24.21
CA GLY A 96 19.72 -9.32 -25.12
C GLY A 96 18.98 -10.65 -25.23
N ARG A 97 17.66 -10.63 -25.06
CA ARG A 97 16.79 -11.79 -25.25
C ARG A 97 16.66 -12.08 -26.74
N VAL A 98 16.75 -13.35 -27.10
CA VAL A 98 16.57 -13.83 -28.47
C VAL A 98 15.71 -15.09 -28.45
N ASP A 99 14.83 -15.25 -29.43
CA ASP A 99 14.05 -16.47 -29.58
C ASP A 99 14.86 -17.63 -30.17
N SER A 100 14.22 -18.79 -30.34
CA SER A 100 14.86 -19.98 -30.93
C SER A 100 15.35 -19.80 -32.37
N ASP A 101 14.77 -18.84 -33.10
CA ASP A 101 15.12 -18.51 -34.47
C ASP A 101 16.19 -17.39 -34.55
N GLY A 102 16.59 -16.85 -33.40
CA GLY A 102 17.57 -15.78 -33.27
C GLY A 102 17.00 -14.37 -33.45
N ASN A 103 15.67 -14.21 -33.46
CA ASN A 103 15.04 -12.89 -33.50
C ASN A 103 15.14 -12.21 -32.14
N GLU A 104 15.34 -10.89 -32.13
CA GLU A 104 15.38 -10.13 -30.88
C GLU A 104 14.01 -10.07 -30.20
N LEU A 105 13.99 -10.30 -28.90
CA LEU A 105 12.81 -10.15 -28.04
C LEU A 105 12.93 -8.86 -27.21
N PRO A 106 11.79 -8.25 -26.80
CA PRO A 106 11.81 -7.05 -25.97
C PRO A 106 12.58 -7.24 -24.66
N ALA A 107 13.12 -6.15 -24.13
CA ALA A 107 13.68 -6.16 -22.78
C ALA A 107 12.58 -6.43 -21.74
N ALA A 108 12.97 -6.83 -20.53
CA ALA A 108 12.02 -7.03 -19.45
C ALA A 108 12.46 -6.35 -18.16
N LEU A 109 11.52 -5.73 -17.46
CA LEU A 109 11.67 -5.26 -16.09
C LEU A 109 11.07 -6.31 -15.14
N VAL A 110 11.81 -6.65 -14.09
CA VAL A 110 11.37 -7.54 -13.02
C VAL A 110 11.21 -6.72 -11.75
N THR A 111 10.06 -6.83 -11.10
CA THR A 111 9.77 -6.26 -9.78
C THR A 111 9.29 -7.35 -8.83
N LYS A 112 9.40 -7.12 -7.51
CA LYS A 112 8.71 -7.97 -6.54
C LYS A 112 7.22 -7.74 -6.65
N TYR A 113 6.46 -8.84 -6.59
CA TYR A 113 5.02 -8.75 -6.40
C TYR A 113 4.73 -8.18 -5.01
N LEU A 114 3.81 -7.22 -4.92
CA LEU A 114 3.40 -6.62 -3.66
C LEU A 114 2.34 -7.53 -3.00
N PRO A 115 2.66 -8.21 -1.87
CA PRO A 115 1.72 -9.12 -1.22
C PRO A 115 0.51 -8.37 -0.68
N TYR A 116 -0.61 -9.08 -0.60
CA TYR A 116 -1.89 -8.56 -0.13
C TYR A 116 -2.43 -7.32 -0.87
N SER A 117 -1.99 -7.12 -2.12
CA SER A 117 -2.40 -5.99 -2.93
C SER A 117 -3.33 -6.42 -4.05
N LEU A 118 -4.27 -5.53 -4.38
CA LEU A 118 -5.26 -5.75 -5.42
C LEU A 118 -5.29 -4.56 -6.39
N PRO A 119 -5.46 -4.81 -7.70
CA PRO A 119 -5.74 -3.74 -8.65
C PRO A 119 -7.17 -3.20 -8.43
N TYR A 120 -7.38 -1.93 -8.78
CA TYR A 120 -8.68 -1.27 -8.55
C TYR A 120 -9.87 -2.01 -9.18
N ARG A 121 -9.69 -2.61 -10.37
CA ARG A 121 -10.77 -3.34 -11.05
C ARG A 121 -11.27 -4.53 -10.25
N VAL A 122 -10.38 -5.25 -9.57
CA VAL A 122 -10.75 -6.41 -8.74
C VAL A 122 -11.56 -5.93 -7.53
N ILE A 123 -11.13 -4.83 -6.90
CA ILE A 123 -11.83 -4.26 -5.75
C ILE A 123 -13.23 -3.75 -6.19
N LEU A 124 -13.28 -2.91 -7.22
CA LEU A 124 -14.51 -2.23 -7.64
C LEU A 124 -15.52 -3.11 -8.39
N SER A 125 -15.10 -4.26 -8.92
CA SER A 125 -16.02 -5.25 -9.50
C SER A 125 -16.71 -6.12 -8.43
N GLY A 126 -16.23 -6.06 -7.19
CA GLY A 126 -16.86 -6.70 -6.04
C GLY A 126 -18.01 -5.88 -5.46
N THR A 127 -18.61 -6.38 -4.38
CA THR A 127 -19.55 -5.59 -3.58
C THR A 127 -18.77 -4.58 -2.76
N VAL A 128 -18.71 -3.34 -3.25
CA VAL A 128 -18.04 -2.23 -2.56
C VAL A 128 -19.04 -1.27 -1.96
N THR A 129 -18.73 -0.80 -0.75
CA THR A 129 -19.52 0.24 -0.08
C THR A 129 -19.07 1.63 -0.54
N PRO A 130 -19.95 2.66 -0.44
CA PRO A 130 -19.56 4.07 -0.64
C PRO A 130 -18.33 4.48 0.18
N THR A 131 -18.19 3.94 1.39
CA THR A 131 -17.05 4.18 2.27
C THR A 131 -15.75 3.57 1.72
N GLU A 132 -15.77 2.35 1.19
CA GLU A 132 -14.56 1.72 0.61
C GLU A 132 -14.05 2.50 -0.60
N ILE A 133 -14.94 3.01 -1.46
CA ILE A 133 -14.56 3.86 -2.59
C ILE A 133 -13.92 5.16 -2.10
N LEU A 134 -14.50 5.74 -1.04
CA LEU A 134 -13.96 6.93 -0.39
C LEU A 134 -12.53 6.73 0.11
N ASN A 135 -12.29 5.54 0.67
CA ASN A 135 -11.03 5.12 1.25
C ASN A 135 -9.98 4.83 0.16
N MET A 136 -10.37 4.18 -0.95
CA MET A 136 -9.49 4.08 -2.12
C MET A 136 -9.09 5.46 -2.68
N ALA A 137 -10.04 6.41 -2.75
CA ALA A 137 -9.75 7.77 -3.18
C ALA A 137 -8.83 8.51 -2.19
N ASN A 138 -8.96 8.26 -0.88
CA ASN A 138 -8.02 8.75 0.13
C ASN A 138 -6.61 8.20 -0.11
N ALA A 139 -6.51 6.89 -0.30
CA ALA A 139 -5.24 6.20 -0.50
C ALA A 139 -4.50 6.74 -1.73
N LEU A 140 -5.19 6.90 -2.86
CA LEU A 140 -4.61 7.46 -4.08
C LEU A 140 -4.18 8.92 -3.89
N ALA A 141 -5.02 9.75 -3.26
CA ALA A 141 -4.67 11.13 -2.97
C ALA A 141 -3.45 11.24 -2.04
N LEU A 142 -3.35 10.36 -1.04
CA LEU A 142 -2.21 10.31 -0.13
C LEU A 142 -0.94 9.81 -0.85
N LEU A 143 -1.05 8.82 -1.75
CA LEU A 143 0.05 8.37 -2.61
C LEU A 143 0.60 9.55 -3.43
N LEU A 144 -0.25 10.31 -4.12
CA LEU A 144 0.14 11.49 -4.88
C LEU A 144 0.85 12.53 -4.01
N VAL A 145 0.29 12.85 -2.83
CA VAL A 145 0.94 13.76 -1.88
C VAL A 145 2.33 13.26 -1.50
N ARG A 146 2.47 11.96 -1.19
CA ARG A 146 3.77 11.38 -0.81
C ARG A 146 4.77 11.43 -1.97
N MET A 147 4.36 11.14 -3.20
CA MET A 147 5.23 11.28 -4.38
C MET A 147 5.71 12.73 -4.54
N HIS A 148 4.79 13.69 -4.46
CA HIS A 148 5.11 15.10 -4.65
C HIS A 148 5.98 15.67 -3.52
N LEU A 149 5.82 15.19 -2.28
CA LEU A 149 6.70 15.55 -1.15
C LEU A 149 8.14 15.05 -1.35
N LEU A 150 8.32 13.92 -2.06
CA LEU A 150 9.63 13.39 -2.43
C LEU A 150 10.26 14.11 -3.64
N GLY A 151 9.56 15.07 -4.24
CA GLY A 151 10.01 15.73 -5.47
C GLY A 151 9.80 14.89 -6.73
N PHE A 152 8.97 13.84 -6.67
CA PHE A 152 8.71 12.94 -7.80
C PHE A 152 7.46 13.38 -8.56
N TRP A 153 7.65 13.81 -9.80
CA TRP A 153 6.58 14.02 -10.77
C TRP A 153 6.28 12.67 -11.43
N TRP A 154 5.03 12.23 -11.44
CA TRP A 154 4.67 10.88 -11.87
C TRP A 154 4.42 10.80 -13.38
N GLY A 155 3.66 11.74 -13.95
CA GLY A 155 3.43 11.82 -15.40
C GLY A 155 2.47 10.78 -15.99
N ASP A 156 1.98 9.83 -15.20
CA ASP A 156 0.87 8.94 -15.59
C ASP A 156 0.08 8.44 -14.36
N CYS A 157 -0.40 9.41 -13.57
CA CYS A 157 -1.23 9.15 -12.39
C CYS A 157 -2.54 8.47 -12.81
N SER A 158 -2.75 7.22 -12.40
CA SER A 158 -3.96 6.45 -12.76
C SER A 158 -4.27 5.36 -11.73
N LEU A 159 -5.49 4.83 -11.74
CA LEU A 159 -5.85 3.65 -10.94
C LEU A 159 -5.17 2.40 -11.51
N SER A 160 -4.95 2.31 -12.82
CA SER A 160 -4.27 1.16 -13.44
C SER A 160 -2.79 1.07 -13.07
N ASN A 161 -2.15 2.22 -12.79
CA ASN A 161 -0.77 2.28 -12.30
C ASN A 161 -0.69 2.29 -10.76
N THR A 162 -1.77 1.90 -10.08
CA THR A 162 -1.84 1.84 -8.61
C THR A 162 -2.32 0.48 -8.12
N LEU A 163 -1.60 -0.09 -7.16
CA LEU A 163 -2.07 -1.24 -6.36
C LEU A 163 -2.55 -0.78 -4.99
N PHE A 164 -3.58 -1.45 -4.46
CA PHE A 164 -4.17 -1.13 -3.17
C PHE A 164 -4.02 -2.30 -2.20
N ARG A 165 -3.51 -2.01 -1.00
CA ARG A 165 -3.51 -2.93 0.15
C ARG A 165 -4.54 -2.46 1.16
N ARG A 166 -5.20 -3.38 1.84
CA ARG A 166 -6.04 -3.01 2.99
C ARG A 166 -5.16 -2.50 4.13
N ASP A 167 -5.56 -1.40 4.73
CA ASP A 167 -4.89 -0.80 5.87
C ASP A 167 -5.93 -0.50 6.97
N ALA A 168 -6.22 -1.52 7.77
CA ALA A 168 -7.34 -1.53 8.73
C ALA A 168 -8.68 -1.27 8.01
N ASN A 169 -9.29 -0.11 8.26
CA ASN A 169 -10.56 0.28 7.63
C ASN A 169 -10.38 1.07 6.32
N ASP A 170 -9.14 1.44 5.98
CA ASP A 170 -8.81 2.21 4.80
C ASP A 170 -7.95 1.37 3.83
N PHE A 171 -7.34 2.02 2.84
CA PHE A 171 -6.37 1.43 1.93
C PHE A 171 -5.04 2.18 1.97
N ALA A 172 -3.96 1.44 1.73
CA ALA A 172 -2.68 1.99 1.31
C ALA A 172 -2.53 1.80 -0.20
N ALA A 173 -2.10 2.85 -0.91
CA ALA A 173 -1.90 2.83 -2.35
C ALA A 173 -0.40 2.82 -2.69
N TYR A 174 -0.05 2.07 -3.73
CA TYR A 174 1.32 1.83 -4.18
C TYR A 174 1.46 2.07 -5.67
N LEU A 175 2.49 2.83 -6.06
CA LEU A 175 2.86 3.04 -7.45
C LEU A 175 3.48 1.76 -8.04
N VAL A 176 2.98 1.30 -9.17
CA VAL A 176 3.54 0.15 -9.91
C VAL A 176 4.34 0.53 -11.15
N ASP A 177 4.00 1.66 -11.77
CA ASP A 177 4.64 2.10 -13.01
C ASP A 177 5.22 3.50 -12.83
N ALA A 178 6.54 3.61 -12.98
CA ALA A 178 7.31 4.85 -12.86
C ALA A 178 7.88 5.32 -14.20
N GLU A 179 7.51 4.67 -15.32
CA GLU A 179 8.13 4.85 -16.64
C GLU A 179 8.18 6.32 -17.08
N THR A 180 7.08 7.05 -16.87
CA THR A 180 6.92 8.46 -17.25
C THR A 180 7.49 9.43 -16.23
N GLY A 181 7.91 8.97 -15.05
CA GLY A 181 8.22 9.83 -13.92
C GLY A 181 9.58 10.51 -13.99
N GLU A 182 9.73 11.57 -13.19
CA GLU A 182 10.96 12.37 -13.07
C GLU A 182 11.16 12.90 -11.65
N PHE A 183 12.41 12.90 -11.18
CA PHE A 183 12.80 13.53 -9.92
C PHE A 183 13.24 14.96 -10.11
N HIS A 184 12.75 15.84 -9.23
CA HIS A 184 13.21 17.20 -9.06
C HIS A 184 13.61 17.46 -7.60
N LYS A 185 14.39 18.51 -7.36
CA LYS A 185 14.74 18.92 -5.97
C LYS A 185 13.49 19.23 -5.15
N ALA A 186 12.52 19.89 -5.77
CA ALA A 186 11.18 20.11 -5.29
C ALA A 186 10.28 20.32 -6.51
N LEU A 187 9.05 19.80 -6.46
CA LEU A 187 8.09 20.06 -7.54
C LEU A 187 7.59 21.50 -7.48
N SER A 188 7.51 22.13 -8.64
CA SER A 188 6.76 23.36 -8.84
C SER A 188 5.25 23.12 -8.72
N ASP A 189 4.48 24.16 -8.46
CA ASP A 189 3.01 24.07 -8.44
C ASP A 189 2.46 23.59 -9.79
N GLY A 190 3.04 24.04 -10.91
CA GLY A 190 2.63 23.62 -12.25
C GLY A 190 2.84 22.12 -12.52
N GLN A 191 3.96 21.54 -12.07
CA GLN A 191 4.19 20.10 -12.19
C GLN A 191 3.18 19.30 -11.38
N ARG A 192 2.86 19.74 -10.16
CA ARG A 192 1.85 19.08 -9.33
C ARG A 192 0.47 19.18 -9.96
N GLU A 193 0.06 20.36 -10.43
CA GLU A 193 -1.25 20.52 -11.07
C GLU A 193 -1.35 19.69 -12.35
N HIS A 194 -0.26 19.52 -13.10
CA HIS A 194 -0.26 18.61 -14.25
C HIS A 194 -0.52 17.15 -13.84
N ASP A 195 0.13 16.64 -12.79
CA ASP A 195 -0.16 15.30 -12.27
C ASP A 195 -1.62 15.18 -11.76
N LEU A 196 -2.20 16.27 -11.23
CA LEU A 196 -3.60 16.30 -10.81
C LEU A 196 -4.57 16.31 -12.00
N GLU A 197 -4.25 17.01 -13.09
CA GLU A 197 -5.03 16.98 -14.33
C GLU A 197 -5.04 15.59 -14.95
N LEU A 198 -3.87 14.93 -15.02
CA LEU A 198 -3.74 13.55 -15.48
C LEU A 198 -4.53 12.60 -14.59
N ALA A 199 -4.36 12.69 -13.27
CA ALA A 199 -5.12 11.88 -12.33
C ALA A 199 -6.63 12.10 -12.49
N HIS A 200 -7.07 13.35 -12.66
CA HIS A 200 -8.48 13.69 -12.80
C HIS A 200 -9.10 13.03 -14.04
N PHE A 201 -8.43 13.12 -15.19
CA PHE A 201 -8.88 12.52 -16.43
C PHE A 201 -8.82 11.00 -16.38
N ASN A 202 -7.66 10.43 -16.02
CA ASN A 202 -7.42 8.99 -16.05
C ASN A 202 -8.36 8.24 -15.10
N VAL A 203 -8.50 8.71 -13.85
CA VAL A 203 -9.39 8.07 -12.86
C VAL A 203 -10.84 8.09 -13.34
N ALA A 204 -11.31 9.20 -13.93
CA ALA A 204 -12.67 9.29 -14.44
C ALA A 204 -12.89 8.31 -15.62
N ALA A 205 -11.95 8.25 -16.56
CA ALA A 205 -12.02 7.36 -17.72
C ALA A 205 -12.03 5.87 -17.30
N GLU A 206 -11.15 5.49 -16.38
CA GLU A 206 -11.03 4.11 -15.89
C GLU A 206 -12.26 3.63 -15.12
N LEU A 207 -12.91 4.54 -14.38
CA LEU A 207 -14.17 4.26 -13.73
C LEU A 207 -15.33 4.19 -14.74
N GLU A 208 -15.35 5.05 -15.75
CA GLU A 208 -16.35 5.00 -16.83
C GLU A 208 -16.26 3.66 -17.59
N ASP A 209 -15.05 3.17 -17.87
CA ASP A 209 -14.84 1.85 -18.48
C ASP A 209 -15.50 0.72 -17.65
N LEU A 210 -15.38 0.77 -16.32
CA LEU A 210 -16.03 -0.19 -15.43
C LEU A 210 -17.55 -0.04 -15.44
N ALA A 211 -18.06 1.18 -15.57
CA ALA A 211 -19.50 1.45 -15.67
C ALA A 211 -20.08 0.91 -16.98
N VAL A 212 -19.39 1.14 -18.11
CA VAL A 212 -19.77 0.63 -19.43
C VAL A 212 -19.72 -0.90 -19.46
N ALA A 213 -18.73 -1.51 -18.80
CA ALA A 213 -18.64 -2.96 -18.66
C ALA A 213 -19.70 -3.56 -17.71
N GLY A 214 -20.50 -2.73 -17.04
CA GLY A 214 -21.58 -3.17 -16.14
C GLY A 214 -21.10 -3.75 -14.82
N VAL A 215 -19.83 -3.54 -14.45
CA VAL A 215 -19.21 -4.08 -13.22
C VAL A 215 -19.05 -3.01 -12.13
N LEU A 216 -19.17 -1.73 -12.47
CA LEU A 216 -19.19 -0.65 -11.48
C LEU A 216 -20.57 -0.56 -10.82
N SER A 217 -20.59 -0.37 -9.50
CA SER A 217 -21.83 -0.06 -8.78
C SER A 217 -22.49 1.22 -9.34
N LYS A 218 -23.82 1.17 -9.52
CA LYS A 218 -24.63 2.27 -10.08
C LYS A 218 -24.62 3.53 -9.22
N ASP A 219 -24.26 3.41 -7.95
CA ASP A 219 -24.16 4.55 -7.02
C ASP A 219 -22.87 5.36 -7.22
N ILE A 220 -21.93 4.85 -8.02
CA ILE A 220 -20.65 5.48 -8.29
C ILE A 220 -20.76 6.34 -9.54
N ASN A 221 -20.50 7.64 -9.37
CA ASN A 221 -20.33 8.54 -10.49
C ASN A 221 -18.81 8.75 -10.75
N PRO A 222 -18.29 8.32 -11.91
CA PRO A 222 -16.86 8.41 -12.24
C PRO A 222 -16.26 9.81 -12.08
N VAL A 223 -16.95 10.83 -12.60
CA VAL A 223 -16.49 12.24 -12.54
C VAL A 223 -16.41 12.72 -11.08
N ARG A 224 -17.46 12.48 -10.28
CA ARG A 224 -17.49 12.89 -8.87
C ARG A 224 -16.45 12.14 -8.03
N ALA A 225 -16.21 10.87 -8.32
CA ALA A 225 -15.18 10.09 -7.65
C ALA A 225 -13.79 10.68 -7.93
N SER A 226 -13.51 11.00 -9.20
CA SER A 226 -12.29 11.67 -9.62
C SER A 226 -12.11 13.05 -8.97
N ASP A 227 -13.13 13.91 -8.98
CA ASP A 227 -13.15 15.19 -8.25
C ASP A 227 -12.80 15.01 -6.77
N GLY A 228 -13.28 13.91 -6.18
CA GLY A 228 -13.03 13.53 -4.80
C GLY A 228 -11.55 13.33 -4.51
N VAL A 229 -10.81 12.67 -5.41
CA VAL A 229 -9.36 12.48 -5.30
C VAL A 229 -8.64 13.83 -5.29
N ILE A 230 -8.96 14.72 -6.23
CA ILE A 230 -8.30 16.03 -6.35
C ILE A 230 -8.56 16.91 -5.12
N LYS A 231 -9.82 16.95 -4.64
CA LYS A 231 -10.18 17.69 -3.43
C LYS A 231 -9.44 17.18 -2.20
N ARG A 232 -9.28 15.86 -2.07
CA ARG A 232 -8.54 15.22 -0.96
C ARG A 232 -7.05 15.55 -1.05
N TYR A 233 -6.45 15.41 -2.22
CA TYR A 233 -5.06 15.78 -2.45
C TYR A 233 -4.81 17.22 -2.00
N ARG A 234 -5.62 18.18 -2.48
CA ARG A 234 -5.44 19.61 -2.16
C ARG A 234 -5.57 19.87 -0.66
N ARG A 235 -6.52 19.21 0.02
CA ARG A 235 -6.69 19.31 1.48
C ARG A 235 -5.47 18.78 2.23
N LEU A 236 -4.98 17.60 1.86
CA LEU A 236 -3.80 16.99 2.47
C LEU A 236 -2.55 17.83 2.22
N TRP A 237 -2.32 18.25 0.98
CA TRP A 237 -1.20 19.09 0.60
C TRP A 237 -1.17 20.40 1.38
N LYS A 238 -2.30 21.10 1.44
CA LYS A 238 -2.45 22.33 2.23
C LYS A 238 -2.10 22.08 3.70
N MET A 239 -2.67 21.04 4.30
CA MET A 239 -2.46 20.73 5.70
C MET A 239 -0.98 20.40 6.03
N LEU A 240 -0.23 19.84 5.07
CA LEU A 240 1.18 19.44 5.22
C LEU A 240 2.17 20.56 4.87
N LYS A 241 1.84 21.46 3.94
CA LYS A 241 2.77 22.46 3.39
C LYS A 241 2.44 23.89 3.76
N GLU A 242 1.17 24.22 3.96
CA GLU A 242 0.75 25.58 4.32
C GLU A 242 0.70 25.77 5.84
N PRO A 243 1.03 26.97 6.34
CA PRO A 243 0.87 27.27 7.74
C PRO A 243 -0.61 27.23 8.15
N GLN A 244 -0.91 26.56 9.26
CA GLN A 244 -2.24 26.51 9.82
C GLN A 244 -2.43 27.62 10.85
N ILE A 245 -3.57 28.31 10.81
CA ILE A 245 -3.94 29.31 11.82
C ILE A 245 -4.78 28.61 12.87
N LEU A 246 -4.27 28.57 14.09
CA LEU A 246 -4.88 27.96 15.26
C LEU A 246 -5.32 29.05 16.25
N ASP A 247 -6.38 28.74 17.00
CA ASP A 247 -6.87 29.60 18.08
C ASP A 247 -5.91 29.54 19.28
N SER A 248 -5.43 30.69 19.78
CA SER A 248 -4.56 30.72 20.96
C SER A 248 -5.27 30.44 22.27
N ALA A 249 -6.60 30.60 22.32
CA ALA A 249 -7.38 30.29 23.51
C ALA A 249 -7.48 28.76 23.73
N ASP A 250 -7.32 27.97 22.66
CA ASP A 250 -7.31 26.52 22.73
C ASP A 250 -5.92 25.97 23.05
N ARG A 251 -5.74 25.62 24.32
CA ARG A 251 -4.51 25.02 24.86
C ARG A 251 -4.13 23.70 24.19
N GLN A 252 -5.06 23.01 23.51
CA GLN A 252 -4.82 21.73 22.84
C GLN A 252 -4.75 21.84 21.31
N ALA A 253 -4.82 23.05 20.74
CA ALA A 253 -4.88 23.21 19.28
C ALA A 253 -3.65 22.62 18.58
N VAL A 254 -2.46 22.91 19.11
CA VAL A 254 -1.18 22.41 18.57
C VAL A 254 -1.11 20.88 18.69
N GLU A 255 -1.50 20.32 19.83
CA GLU A 255 -1.49 18.87 20.04
C GLU A 255 -2.46 18.17 19.07
N ARG A 256 -3.66 18.72 18.86
CA ARG A 256 -4.63 18.19 17.88
C ARG A 256 -4.11 18.27 16.44
N ALA A 257 -3.44 19.38 16.08
CA ALA A 257 -2.81 19.53 14.78
C ALA A 257 -1.70 18.49 14.56
N MET A 258 -0.81 18.31 15.55
CA MET A 258 0.24 17.28 15.51
C MET A 258 -0.35 15.86 15.39
N ARG A 259 -1.35 15.53 16.22
CA ARG A 259 -2.05 14.24 16.14
C ARG A 259 -2.69 14.01 14.78
N SER A 260 -3.27 15.03 14.15
CA SER A 260 -3.86 14.91 12.81
C SER A 260 -2.82 14.55 11.73
N LEU A 261 -1.57 15.00 11.89
CA LEU A 261 -0.47 14.63 10.98
C LEU A 261 0.02 13.20 11.24
N GLN A 262 0.12 12.80 12.51
CA GLN A 262 0.45 11.43 12.90
C GLN A 262 -0.62 10.44 12.44
N ASP A 263 -1.90 10.83 12.49
CA ASP A 263 -3.03 10.05 12.01
C ASP A 263 -2.98 9.77 10.50
N LEU A 264 -2.24 10.57 9.75
CA LEU A 264 -1.95 10.38 8.32
C LEU A 264 -0.61 9.66 8.08
N GLY A 265 0.09 9.31 9.15
CA GLY A 265 1.34 8.57 9.15
C GLY A 265 2.60 9.41 8.97
N PHE A 266 2.55 10.71 9.23
CA PHE A 266 3.72 11.57 9.16
C PHE A 266 4.33 11.83 10.55
N ALA A 267 5.64 11.66 10.62
CA ALA A 267 6.45 12.06 11.78
C ALA A 267 6.76 13.57 11.70
N VAL A 268 6.55 14.26 12.82
CA VAL A 268 6.81 15.71 12.98
C VAL A 268 7.92 15.86 14.01
N GLU A 269 9.05 16.44 13.61
CA GLU A 269 10.20 16.66 14.51
C GLU A 269 10.13 18.03 15.18
N GLU A 270 9.81 19.05 14.41
CA GLU A 270 9.73 20.43 14.88
C GLU A 270 8.42 21.07 14.40
N VAL A 271 7.91 21.98 15.22
CA VAL A 271 6.77 22.83 14.89
C VAL A 271 7.17 24.27 15.14
N GLU A 272 7.01 25.12 14.13
CA GLU A 272 7.18 26.56 14.31
C GLU A 272 5.85 27.15 14.77
N VAL A 273 5.85 27.82 15.92
CA VAL A 273 4.71 28.50 16.50
C VAL A 273 5.02 29.99 16.61
N THR A 274 4.30 30.80 15.83
CA THR A 274 4.37 32.27 15.94
C THR A 274 3.03 32.83 16.40
N THR A 275 3.07 33.77 17.34
CA THR A 275 1.88 34.46 17.83
C THR A 275 1.72 35.79 17.10
N SER A 276 0.58 36.03 16.44
CA SER A 276 0.34 37.27 15.69
C SER A 276 -0.77 38.12 16.31
N GLY A 277 -0.45 39.39 16.60
CA GLY A 277 -1.37 40.46 16.99
C GLY A 277 -1.98 40.40 18.39
N ASP A 278 -2.64 41.49 18.81
CA ASP A 278 -3.35 41.64 20.11
C ASP A 278 -4.46 40.61 20.35
N LYS A 279 -4.89 39.88 19.30
CA LYS A 279 -5.95 38.85 19.36
C LYS A 279 -5.44 37.41 19.47
N GLY A 280 -4.14 37.18 19.64
CA GLY A 280 -3.58 35.86 19.94
C GLY A 280 -3.96 34.79 18.90
N THR A 281 -3.31 34.78 17.75
CA THR A 281 -3.43 33.65 16.80
C THR A 281 -2.11 32.87 16.79
N ILE A 282 -2.19 31.53 16.78
CA ILE A 282 -1.02 30.65 16.69
C ILE A 282 -0.88 30.19 15.25
N LYS A 283 0.22 30.53 14.59
CA LYS A 283 0.56 29.97 13.28
C LYS A 283 1.39 28.70 13.49
N PHE A 284 0.88 27.56 13.05
CA PHE A 284 1.50 26.24 13.14
C PHE A 284 2.03 25.81 11.78
N GLN A 285 3.35 25.59 11.69
CA GLN A 285 3.99 25.01 10.52
C GLN A 285 4.70 23.71 10.90
N PRO A 286 4.26 22.54 10.40
CA PRO A 286 4.93 21.29 10.69
C PRO A 286 6.18 21.11 9.83
N LYS A 287 7.25 20.57 10.43
CA LYS A 287 8.43 20.10 9.72
C LYS A 287 8.42 18.57 9.72
N LEU A 288 8.02 18.01 8.57
CA LEU A 288 7.88 16.57 8.38
C LEU A 288 9.25 15.93 8.19
N VAL A 289 9.50 14.80 8.84
CA VAL A 289 10.81 14.12 8.78
C VAL A 289 10.74 12.76 8.13
N ALA A 290 9.66 12.02 8.35
CA ALA A 290 9.46 10.71 7.75
C ALA A 290 7.98 10.45 7.52
N ALA A 291 7.68 9.66 6.49
CA ALA A 291 6.42 8.95 6.40
C ALA A 291 6.49 7.65 7.21
N ARG A 292 5.37 6.92 7.33
CA ARG A 292 5.28 5.62 8.01
C ARG A 292 5.54 5.69 9.53
N TYR A 293 5.04 6.74 10.18
CA TYR A 293 5.31 7.01 11.61
C TYR A 293 4.99 5.84 12.55
N HIS A 294 3.76 5.33 12.49
CA HIS A 294 3.31 4.22 13.32
C HIS A 294 3.92 2.90 12.87
N ALA A 295 4.05 2.67 11.57
CA ALA A 295 4.63 1.43 11.05
C ALA A 295 6.10 1.28 11.48
N ASN A 296 6.93 2.32 11.34
CA ASN A 296 8.33 2.28 11.78
C ASN A 296 8.43 2.05 13.29
N ARG A 297 7.57 2.70 14.10
CA ARG A 297 7.53 2.51 15.55
C ARG A 297 7.12 1.08 15.93
N LEU A 298 6.15 0.50 15.23
CA LEU A 298 5.72 -0.89 15.46
C LEU A 298 6.83 -1.87 15.10
N GLU A 299 7.51 -1.67 13.98
CA GLU A 299 8.61 -2.51 13.53
C GLU A 299 9.78 -2.45 14.53
N GLU A 300 10.17 -1.27 14.98
CA GLU A 300 11.22 -1.10 16.00
C GLU A 300 10.84 -1.78 17.33
N LEU A 301 9.59 -1.63 17.76
CA LEU A 301 9.13 -2.14 19.05
C LEU A 301 8.85 -3.65 19.04
N MET A 302 8.35 -4.20 17.93
CA MET A 302 7.76 -5.55 17.88
C MET A 302 8.27 -6.42 16.72
N GLY A 303 9.03 -5.86 15.77
CA GLY A 303 9.49 -6.56 14.57
C GLY A 303 8.36 -6.92 13.59
N LEU A 304 7.22 -6.23 13.67
CA LEU A 304 6.07 -6.46 12.78
C LEU A 304 6.07 -5.41 11.67
N GLN A 305 6.09 -5.87 10.42
CA GLN A 305 5.91 -5.02 9.25
C GLN A 305 4.43 -4.98 8.88
N THR A 306 3.85 -3.78 8.85
CA THR A 306 2.42 -3.57 8.57
C THR A 306 2.22 -2.27 7.78
N GLU A 307 0.99 -2.01 7.36
CA GLU A 307 0.58 -0.66 6.95
C GLU A 307 0.34 0.26 8.15
N GLU A 308 0.08 1.53 7.88
CA GLU A 308 0.14 2.61 8.86
C GLU A 308 -1.02 2.57 9.88
N LEU A 309 -2.25 2.41 9.40
CA LEU A 309 -3.44 2.33 10.26
C LEU A 309 -3.52 0.99 10.98
N GLN A 310 -3.06 -0.09 10.36
CA GLN A 310 -2.80 -1.37 11.02
C GLN A 310 -1.80 -1.15 12.17
N ALA A 311 -0.66 -0.51 11.92
CA ALA A 311 0.34 -0.27 12.96
C ALA A 311 -0.23 0.54 14.13
N LYS A 312 -0.96 1.61 13.82
CA LYS A 312 -1.67 2.41 14.82
C LYS A 312 -2.64 1.56 15.64
N ARG A 313 -3.37 0.64 15.01
CA ARG A 313 -4.30 -0.30 15.66
C ARG A 313 -3.58 -1.28 16.59
N LEU A 314 -2.47 -1.88 16.15
CA LEU A 314 -1.67 -2.80 16.96
C LEU A 314 -1.02 -2.09 18.15
N LEU A 315 -0.42 -0.91 17.93
CA LEU A 315 0.15 -0.07 19.00
C LEU A 315 -0.91 0.29 20.05
N ALA A 316 -2.11 0.68 19.64
CA ALA A 316 -3.20 0.99 20.57
C ALA A 316 -3.69 -0.26 21.34
N SER A 317 -3.61 -1.45 20.75
CA SER A 317 -3.91 -2.71 21.45
C SER A 317 -2.83 -3.02 22.49
N TYR A 318 -1.56 -2.86 22.13
CA TYR A 318 -0.42 -3.01 23.02
C TYR A 318 -0.47 -2.04 24.20
N ASP A 319 -0.70 -0.74 23.96
CA ASP A 319 -0.72 0.28 25.01
C ASP A 319 -1.83 -0.02 26.05
N ARG A 320 -3.00 -0.47 25.59
CA ARG A 320 -4.10 -0.91 26.47
C ARG A 320 -3.76 -2.16 27.27
N TYR A 321 -3.09 -3.13 26.66
CA TYR A 321 -2.63 -4.34 27.35
C TYR A 321 -1.57 -4.02 28.40
N LYS A 322 -0.58 -3.19 28.06
CA LYS A 322 0.45 -2.70 29.00
C LYS A 322 -0.19 -2.03 30.21
N ALA A 323 -1.11 -1.09 29.97
CA ALA A 323 -1.75 -0.32 31.03
C ALA A 323 -2.61 -1.17 31.99
N ARG A 324 -3.14 -2.30 31.50
CA ARG A 324 -4.03 -3.18 32.29
C ARG A 324 -3.25 -4.27 33.04
N GLU A 325 -2.27 -4.88 32.41
CA GLU A 325 -1.64 -6.11 32.92
C GLU A 325 -0.30 -5.85 33.63
N PHE A 326 0.33 -4.68 33.43
CA PHE A 326 1.68 -4.42 33.90
C PHE A 326 1.81 -3.08 34.65
N PRO A 327 2.65 -3.01 35.69
CA PRO A 327 3.07 -1.73 36.26
C PRO A 327 3.73 -0.84 35.21
N PRO A 328 3.57 0.50 35.29
CA PRO A 328 4.14 1.44 34.30
C PRO A 328 5.65 1.32 34.08
N SER A 329 6.39 0.92 35.11
CA SER A 329 7.85 0.75 35.10
C SER A 329 8.34 -0.51 34.37
N THR A 330 7.44 -1.40 33.95
CA THR A 330 7.82 -2.65 33.29
C THR A 330 8.53 -2.38 31.95
N PRO A 331 9.71 -2.98 31.71
CA PRO A 331 10.43 -2.85 30.45
C PRO A 331 9.58 -3.27 29.24
N HIS A 332 9.62 -2.47 28.17
CA HIS A 332 8.85 -2.71 26.94
C HIS A 332 9.10 -4.10 26.35
N ALA A 333 10.35 -4.58 26.34
CA ALA A 333 10.70 -5.89 25.79
C ALA A 333 9.92 -7.05 26.44
N ILE A 334 9.64 -6.96 27.74
CA ILE A 334 8.87 -7.98 28.47
C ILE A 334 7.40 -7.92 28.04
N VAL A 335 6.83 -6.71 28.05
CA VAL A 335 5.41 -6.50 27.70
C VAL A 335 5.14 -6.86 26.25
N VAL A 336 6.05 -6.51 25.32
CA VAL A 336 5.94 -6.84 23.89
C VAL A 336 5.94 -8.35 23.71
N LYS A 337 6.90 -9.07 24.31
CA LYS A 337 6.96 -10.53 24.20
C LYS A 337 5.67 -11.17 24.69
N GLN A 338 5.12 -10.70 25.82
CA GLN A 338 3.89 -11.23 26.37
C GLN A 338 2.68 -10.87 25.51
N TRP A 339 2.53 -9.62 25.07
CA TRP A 339 1.43 -9.19 24.21
C TRP A 339 1.43 -9.94 22.87
N LEU A 340 2.60 -10.12 22.25
CA LEU A 340 2.73 -10.89 21.02
C LEU A 340 2.25 -12.32 21.21
N SER A 341 2.51 -12.95 22.36
CA SER A 341 2.05 -14.30 22.67
C SER A 341 0.55 -14.34 22.98
N ASP A 342 0.11 -13.55 23.95
CA ASP A 342 -1.20 -13.68 24.59
C ASP A 342 -2.33 -13.08 23.76
N VAL A 343 -2.01 -12.11 22.90
CA VAL A 343 -2.99 -11.33 22.15
C VAL A 343 -2.82 -11.54 20.66
N PHE A 344 -1.66 -11.18 20.09
CA PHE A 344 -1.49 -11.19 18.63
C PHE A 344 -1.40 -12.61 18.06
N LYS A 345 -0.42 -13.42 18.50
CA LYS A 345 -0.24 -14.81 18.03
C LYS A 345 -1.40 -15.70 18.44
N ARG A 346 -2.07 -15.42 19.56
CA ARG A 346 -3.30 -16.12 19.96
C ARG A 346 -4.37 -16.04 18.88
N VAL A 347 -4.51 -14.90 18.19
CA VAL A 347 -5.45 -14.75 17.07
C VAL A 347 -4.88 -15.38 15.81
N VAL A 348 -3.67 -14.98 15.41
CA VAL A 348 -3.09 -15.38 14.11
C VAL A 348 -2.87 -16.89 13.99
N ASN A 349 -2.49 -17.56 15.08
CA ASN A 349 -2.22 -18.99 15.07
C ASN A 349 -3.49 -19.86 15.09
N GLN A 350 -4.68 -19.28 15.28
CA GLN A 350 -5.94 -20.02 15.18
C GLN A 350 -6.36 -20.26 13.72
N VAL A 351 -5.75 -19.57 12.75
CA VAL A 351 -6.09 -19.73 11.33
C VAL A 351 -5.70 -21.13 10.84
N PRO A 352 -6.67 -21.91 10.32
CA PRO A 352 -6.41 -23.22 9.71
C PRO A 352 -5.44 -23.14 8.53
N ASP A 353 -4.68 -24.23 8.30
CA ASP A 353 -3.65 -24.27 7.25
C ASP A 353 -4.19 -23.96 5.84
N ASP A 354 -5.41 -24.38 5.53
CA ASP A 354 -6.13 -24.15 4.27
C ASP A 354 -6.66 -22.71 4.10
N LEU A 355 -6.61 -21.90 5.16
CA LEU A 355 -6.99 -20.48 5.14
C LEU A 355 -5.80 -19.53 5.39
N LYS A 356 -4.60 -20.06 5.64
CA LYS A 356 -3.39 -19.26 5.86
C LYS A 356 -3.04 -18.45 4.63
N GLY A 357 -2.72 -17.18 4.84
CA GLY A 357 -2.33 -16.26 3.77
C GLY A 357 -3.50 -15.60 3.06
N ARG A 358 -4.77 -15.89 3.39
CA ARG A 358 -5.93 -15.20 2.77
C ARG A 358 -5.99 -13.71 3.07
N VAL A 359 -5.50 -13.34 4.25
CA VAL A 359 -5.47 -11.98 4.79
C VAL A 359 -4.15 -11.81 5.52
N GLU A 360 -3.57 -10.63 5.41
CA GLU A 360 -2.36 -10.28 6.17
C GLU A 360 -2.58 -10.43 7.67
N PRO A 361 -1.64 -10.98 8.45
CA PRO A 361 -1.83 -11.18 9.90
C PRO A 361 -2.26 -9.93 10.68
N ALA A 362 -1.75 -8.75 10.31
CA ALA A 362 -2.12 -7.48 10.94
C ALA A 362 -3.56 -7.06 10.59
N GLN A 363 -3.97 -7.22 9.33
CA GLN A 363 -5.33 -6.97 8.88
C GLN A 363 -6.31 -7.96 9.53
N LEU A 364 -5.95 -9.25 9.58
CA LEU A 364 -6.73 -10.29 10.28
C LEU A 364 -6.97 -9.89 11.73
N PHE A 365 -5.91 -9.49 12.44
CA PHE A 365 -6.03 -9.06 13.83
C PHE A 365 -6.95 -7.84 13.99
N HIS A 366 -6.84 -6.86 13.10
CA HIS A 366 -7.74 -5.70 13.07
C HIS A 366 -9.21 -6.14 12.92
N GLU A 367 -9.51 -6.97 11.92
CA GLU A 367 -10.88 -7.41 11.61
C GLU A 367 -11.48 -8.29 12.72
N VAL A 368 -10.67 -9.13 13.37
CA VAL A 368 -11.10 -9.90 14.55
C VAL A 368 -11.50 -8.98 15.70
N LEU A 369 -10.77 -7.88 15.93
CA LEU A 369 -11.14 -6.89 16.95
C LEU A 369 -12.45 -6.17 16.60
N GLU A 370 -12.71 -5.90 15.33
CA GLU A 370 -13.99 -5.34 14.89
C GLU A 370 -15.13 -6.35 15.04
N ASN A 371 -14.90 -7.61 14.65
CA ASN A 371 -15.88 -8.68 14.84
C ASN A 371 -16.24 -8.86 16.32
N ARG A 372 -15.24 -8.83 17.21
CA ARG A 372 -15.45 -8.88 18.66
C ARG A 372 -16.34 -7.74 19.15
N TRP A 373 -16.11 -6.53 18.67
CA TRP A 373 -16.94 -5.38 19.02
C TRP A 373 -18.37 -5.54 18.51
N TYR A 374 -18.55 -5.92 17.24
CA TYR A 374 -19.86 -6.16 16.63
C TYR A 374 -20.66 -7.25 17.36
N LEU A 375 -20.04 -8.39 17.65
CA LEU A 375 -20.65 -9.48 18.42
C LEU A 375 -20.99 -9.03 19.84
N GLY A 376 -20.12 -8.20 20.45
CA GLY A 376 -20.32 -7.66 21.77
C GLY A 376 -21.53 -6.72 21.86
N GLU A 377 -21.70 -5.85 20.86
CA GLU A 377 -22.90 -5.02 20.75
C GLU A 377 -24.16 -5.86 20.55
N LYS A 378 -24.11 -6.85 19.64
CA LYS A 378 -25.25 -7.72 19.33
C LYS A 378 -25.70 -8.57 20.52
N LEU A 379 -24.76 -9.04 21.34
CA LEU A 379 -25.03 -9.93 22.47
C LEU A 379 -25.09 -9.20 23.82
N GLY A 380 -24.85 -7.89 23.85
CA GLY A 380 -24.85 -7.07 25.06
C GLY A 380 -23.75 -7.43 26.08
N ARG A 381 -22.69 -8.13 25.66
CA ARG A 381 -21.56 -8.53 26.52
C ARG A 381 -20.29 -8.75 25.71
N ASP A 382 -19.13 -8.58 26.32
CA ASP A 382 -17.86 -8.96 25.69
C ASP A 382 -17.81 -10.48 25.49
N VAL A 383 -17.60 -10.91 24.23
CA VAL A 383 -17.51 -12.32 23.86
C VAL A 383 -16.11 -12.92 24.04
N GLY A 384 -15.11 -12.08 24.30
CA GLY A 384 -13.71 -12.51 24.38
C GLY A 384 -13.07 -12.70 23.02
N LEU A 385 -11.73 -12.82 23.02
CA LEU A 385 -10.94 -12.82 21.80
C LEU A 385 -11.09 -14.13 21.01
N ASP A 386 -11.00 -15.29 21.67
CA ASP A 386 -11.07 -16.59 20.99
C ASP A 386 -12.41 -16.81 20.30
N PHE A 387 -13.52 -16.48 20.96
CA PHE A 387 -14.85 -16.62 20.35
C PHE A 387 -14.99 -15.75 19.10
N ALA A 388 -14.55 -14.49 19.17
CA ALA A 388 -14.59 -13.59 18.02
C ALA A 388 -13.65 -14.05 16.88
N THR A 389 -12.49 -14.65 17.22
CA THR A 389 -11.58 -15.24 16.24
C THR A 389 -12.22 -16.42 15.52
N GLN A 390 -12.82 -17.36 16.25
CA GLN A 390 -13.49 -18.51 15.66
C GLN A 390 -14.67 -18.10 14.79
N ASP A 391 -15.51 -17.17 15.27
CA ASP A 391 -16.64 -16.64 14.50
C ASP A 391 -16.17 -15.96 13.20
N TYR A 392 -15.09 -15.18 13.26
CA TYR A 392 -14.50 -14.55 12.07
C TYR A 392 -13.94 -15.59 11.08
N ILE A 393 -13.21 -16.60 11.58
CA ILE A 393 -12.62 -17.67 10.74
C ILE A 393 -13.72 -18.47 10.04
N GLU A 394 -14.85 -18.71 10.71
CA GLU A 394 -15.96 -19.47 10.14
C GLU A 394 -16.76 -18.65 9.11
N LYS A 395 -17.03 -17.38 9.40
CA LYS A 395 -18.03 -16.59 8.65
C LYS A 395 -17.46 -15.57 7.68
N VAL A 396 -16.23 -15.12 7.90
CA VAL A 396 -15.64 -14.01 7.14
C VAL A 396 -14.42 -14.46 6.34
N LEU A 397 -13.44 -15.08 7.01
CA LEU A 397 -12.16 -15.46 6.39
C LEU A 397 -12.27 -16.32 5.10
N PRO A 398 -13.21 -17.28 4.97
CA PRO A 398 -13.30 -18.12 3.77
C PRO A 398 -13.65 -17.33 2.50
N TYR A 399 -14.32 -16.19 2.67
CA TYR A 399 -14.73 -15.31 1.58
C TYR A 399 -13.72 -14.18 1.32
N ARG A 400 -12.66 -14.08 2.12
CA ARG A 400 -11.58 -13.11 1.90
C ARG A 400 -10.68 -13.56 0.77
N MET A 401 -10.35 -12.61 -0.10
CA MET A 401 -9.48 -12.77 -1.26
C MET A 401 -8.41 -11.67 -1.32
N ASP A 402 -8.02 -11.13 -0.16
CA ASP A 402 -6.97 -10.10 -0.10
C ASP A 402 -5.58 -10.69 -0.34
N SER A 403 -5.45 -11.97 -0.68
CA SER A 403 -4.30 -12.75 -0.27
C SER A 403 -2.99 -12.30 -0.91
N GLY A 404 -2.92 -12.02 -2.21
CA GLY A 404 -1.64 -11.81 -2.90
C GLY A 404 -0.58 -12.91 -2.63
N VAL A 405 -0.98 -13.98 -1.96
CA VAL A 405 -0.20 -15.09 -1.44
C VAL A 405 -1.08 -16.29 -1.68
N VAL A 406 -0.45 -17.35 -2.17
CA VAL A 406 -1.16 -18.54 -2.58
C VAL A 406 -1.59 -19.32 -1.36
N VAL A 407 -2.91 -19.39 -1.19
CA VAL A 407 -3.56 -20.28 -0.24
C VAL A 407 -3.89 -21.55 -1.02
N GLY A 408 -3.28 -22.67 -0.62
CA GLY A 408 -3.58 -23.97 -1.23
C GLY A 408 -5.07 -24.26 -1.06
N ARG A 409 -5.76 -24.55 -2.16
CA ARG A 409 -7.11 -25.10 -2.11
C ARG A 409 -7.09 -26.56 -1.75
#